data_AF-A0A6J6DIZ1-F1
#
_entry.id   AF-A0A6J6DIZ1-F1
#
_cell.length_a   1.000
_cell.length_b   1.000
_cell.length_c   1.000
_cell.angle_alpha   90.00
_cell.angle_beta   90.00
_cell.angle_gamma   90.00
#
_symmetry.space_group_name_H-M   'P 1'
#
loop_
_entity.id
_entity.type
_entity.pdbx_description
1 polymer ?
#
loop_
_entity_poly.entity_id
_entity_poly.type
_entity_poly.pdbx_seq_one_letter_code
_entity_poly.pdbx_strand_id
1 'polypeptide(L)'
;MPQIWPTAVAVFITVLIGAMKVFDIVLAMTGGNYNTTVLAQTFYLEYFIYGNTGKAMAAVVILIFAVVPVMIYQVRHYRKTESAR
;
A
#
# COMPACT_ATOMS: atom_id res chain seq x y z
N MET A 1 10.39 -26.70 11.09
CA MET A 1 10.63 -26.01 12.39
C MET A 1 9.48 -25.01 12.67
N PRO A 2 8.56 -25.24 13.64
CA PRO A 2 7.30 -24.49 13.78
C PRO A 2 7.41 -23.10 14.46
N GLN A 3 8.56 -22.74 15.03
CA GLN A 3 8.68 -21.67 16.02
C GLN A 3 8.80 -20.25 15.46
N ILE A 4 9.11 -20.10 14.16
CA ILE A 4 9.27 -18.80 13.45
C ILE A 4 7.98 -18.31 12.76
N TRP A 5 6.96 -19.16 12.67
CA TRP A 5 5.67 -18.82 12.06
C TRP A 5 4.91 -17.66 12.73
N PRO A 6 4.85 -17.59 14.07
CA PRO A 6 4.18 -16.47 14.74
C PRO A 6 4.87 -15.13 14.42
N THR A 7 6.20 -15.14 14.37
CA THR A 7 7.02 -13.95 14.14
C THR A 7 6.91 -13.47 12.69
N ALA A 8 6.93 -14.39 11.72
CA ALA A 8 6.77 -14.06 10.30
C ALA A 8 5.38 -13.47 10.01
N VAL A 9 4.33 -14.05 10.59
CA VAL A 9 2.95 -13.54 10.43
C VAL A 9 2.81 -12.17 11.10
N ALA A 10 3.39 -11.97 12.29
CA ALA A 10 3.37 -10.67 12.96
C ALA A 10 4.06 -9.58 12.13
N VAL A 11 5.25 -9.85 11.59
CA VAL A 11 5.98 -8.88 10.73
C VAL A 11 5.22 -8.61 9.43
N PHE A 12 4.60 -9.63 8.84
CA PHE A 12 3.77 -9.45 7.64
C PHE A 12 2.56 -8.53 7.91
N ILE A 13 1.86 -8.76 9.02
CA ILE A 13 0.71 -7.94 9.42
C ILE A 13 1.14 -6.51 9.74
N THR A 14 2.25 -6.31 10.45
CA THR A 14 2.73 -4.95 10.78
C THR A 14 3.16 -4.16 9.55
N VAL A 15 3.79 -4.81 8.57
CA VAL A 15 4.12 -4.18 7.27
C VAL A 15 2.85 -3.81 6.50
N LEU A 16 1.84 -4.69 6.47
CA LEU A 16 0.54 -4.41 5.85
C LEU A 16 -0.19 -3.23 6.51
N ILE A 17 -0.25 -3.21 7.84
CA ILE A 17 -0.85 -2.10 8.60
C ILE A 17 -0.08 -0.80 8.34
N GLY A 18 1.26 -0.88 8.30
CA GLY A 18 2.12 0.25 7.97
C GLY A 18 1.79 0.83 6.59
N ALA A 19 1.67 -0.02 5.57
CA ALA A 19 1.34 0.38 4.21
C ALA A 19 -0.05 1.03 4.08
N MET A 20 -1.07 0.46 4.72
CA MET A 20 -2.44 1.04 4.72
C MET A 20 -2.47 2.40 5.43
N LYS A 21 -1.80 2.51 6.59
CA LYS A 21 -1.77 3.75 7.36
C LYS A 21 -1.10 4.93 6.64
N VAL A 22 -0.20 4.69 5.68
CA VAL A 22 0.45 5.81 4.97
C VAL A 22 -0.59 6.71 4.30
N PHE A 23 -1.60 6.13 3.65
CA PHE A 23 -2.67 6.89 3.02
C PHE A 23 -3.54 7.63 4.04
N ASP A 24 -4.02 6.91 5.07
CA ASP A 24 -4.89 7.47 6.10
C ASP A 24 -4.21 8.61 6.87
N ILE A 25 -2.92 8.46 7.19
CA ILE A 25 -2.13 9.47 7.93
C ILE A 25 -1.94 10.74 7.09
N VAL A 26 -1.57 10.61 5.82
CA VAL A 26 -1.33 11.78 4.96
C VAL A 26 -2.62 12.57 4.72
N LEU A 27 -3.75 11.89 4.55
CA LEU A 27 -5.04 12.55 4.42
C LEU A 27 -5.44 13.27 5.72
N ALA A 28 -5.31 12.61 6.87
CA ALA A 28 -5.76 13.14 8.16
C ALA A 28 -4.86 14.25 8.73
N MET A 29 -3.54 14.18 8.55
CA MET A 29 -2.60 15.12 9.19
C MET A 29 -2.31 16.36 8.35
N THR A 30 -2.17 16.23 7.03
CA THR A 30 -1.69 17.33 6.18
C THR A 30 -2.59 17.64 5.00
N GLY A 31 -3.52 16.76 4.65
CA GLY A 31 -4.30 16.87 3.41
C GLY A 31 -3.41 16.91 2.16
N GLY A 32 -2.12 16.52 2.29
CA GLY A 32 -1.14 16.51 1.20
C GLY A 32 -0.22 17.72 1.14
N ASN A 33 -0.36 18.67 2.07
CA ASN A 33 0.54 19.81 2.15
C ASN A 33 1.95 19.39 2.61
N TYR A 34 2.98 20.20 2.31
CA TYR A 34 4.38 19.96 2.71
C TYR A 34 5.12 18.78 2.04
N ASN A 35 4.84 18.49 0.75
CA ASN A 35 5.45 17.36 0.01
C ASN A 35 5.18 15.97 0.61
N THR A 36 4.19 15.84 1.49
CA THR A 36 3.76 14.55 2.04
C THR A 36 2.78 13.84 1.12
N THR A 37 2.53 14.38 -0.07
CA THR A 37 1.55 13.87 -1.03
C THR A 37 1.86 12.45 -1.46
N VAL A 38 0.89 11.56 -1.30
CA VAL A 38 0.94 10.18 -1.80
C VAL A 38 0.06 10.04 -3.03
N LEU A 39 0.44 9.17 -3.96
CA LEU A 39 -0.31 8.93 -5.21
C LEU A 39 -1.82 8.66 -4.96
N ALA A 40 -2.14 7.99 -3.86
CA ALA A 40 -3.52 7.65 -3.49
C ALA A 40 -4.34 8.88 -3.04
N GLN A 41 -3.67 9.88 -2.46
CA GLN A 41 -4.30 11.15 -2.11
C GLN A 41 -4.59 11.97 -3.36
N THR A 42 -3.70 11.98 -4.35
CA THR A 42 -3.95 12.65 -5.63
C THR A 42 -5.19 12.06 -6.32
N PHE A 43 -5.35 10.74 -6.29
CA PHE A 43 -6.60 10.09 -6.72
C PHE A 43 -7.82 10.61 -5.95
N TYR A 44 -7.75 10.64 -4.61
CA TYR A 44 -8.87 11.07 -3.77
C TYR A 44 -9.28 12.52 -4.06
N LEU A 45 -8.32 13.44 -4.14
CA LEU A 45 -8.57 14.84 -4.44
C LEU A 45 -9.14 15.01 -5.86
N GLU A 46 -8.54 14.37 -6.85
CA GLU A 46 -8.95 14.52 -8.25
C GLU A 46 -10.31 13.89 -8.55
N TYR A 47 -10.63 12.77 -7.90
CA TYR A 47 -11.90 12.06 -8.07
C TYR A 47 -13.05 12.72 -7.29
N PHE A 48 -12.85 13.04 -6.01
CA PHE A 48 -13.92 13.52 -5.12
C PHE A 48 -14.01 15.04 -5.02
N ILE A 49 -12.90 15.78 -5.10
CA ILE A 49 -12.92 17.24 -4.97
C ILE A 49 -13.01 17.92 -6.34
N TYR A 50 -12.13 17.55 -7.28
CA TYR A 50 -12.05 18.20 -8.58
C TYR A 50 -12.95 17.57 -9.65
N GLY A 51 -13.52 16.38 -9.39
CA GLY A 51 -14.44 15.68 -10.29
C GLY A 51 -13.80 15.22 -11.62
N ASN A 52 -12.47 15.22 -11.71
CA ASN A 52 -11.76 14.83 -12.92
C ASN A 52 -11.39 13.34 -12.88
N THR A 53 -12.34 12.53 -13.33
CA THR A 53 -12.20 11.07 -13.36
C THR A 53 -11.01 10.61 -14.21
N GLY A 54 -10.68 11.32 -15.29
CA GLY A 54 -9.58 10.92 -16.19
C GLY A 54 -8.22 10.93 -15.50
N LYS A 55 -7.89 12.03 -14.83
CA LYS A 55 -6.64 12.15 -14.07
C LYS A 55 -6.62 11.24 -12.83
N ALA A 56 -7.77 11.07 -12.17
CA ALA A 56 -7.90 10.14 -11.05
C ALA A 56 -7.58 8.70 -11.46
N MET A 57 -8.11 8.23 -12.61
CA MET A 57 -7.84 6.88 -13.11
C MET A 57 -6.39 6.70 -13.55
N ALA A 58 -5.76 7.73 -14.13
CA ALA A 58 -4.33 7.68 -14.45
C ALA A 58 -3.46 7.46 -13.20
N ALA A 59 -3.77 8.14 -12.09
CA ALA A 59 -3.09 7.94 -10.81
C ALA A 59 -3.28 6.51 -10.25
N VAL A 60 -4.49 5.94 -10.38
CA VAL A 60 -4.80 4.57 -9.94
C VAL A 60 -4.03 3.53 -10.75
N VAL A 61 -3.94 3.67 -12.07
CA VAL A 61 -3.18 2.74 -12.92
C VAL A 61 -1.71 2.70 -12.50
N ILE A 62 -1.10 3.86 -12.25
CA ILE A 62 0.29 3.96 -11.76
C ILE A 62 0.43 3.29 -10.39
N LEU A 63 -0.52 3.51 -9.48
CA LEU A 63 -0.54 2.85 -8.16
C LEU A 63 -0.62 1.34 -8.25
N ILE A 64 -1.52 0.80 -9.09
CA ILE A 64 -1.65 -0.64 -9.29
C ILE A 64 -0.33 -1.22 -9.80
N PHE A 65 0.31 -0.55 -10.77
CA PHE A 65 1.63 -0.96 -11.25
C PHE A 65 2.72 -0.94 -10.17
N ALA A 66 2.64 -0.04 -9.18
CA ALA A 66 3.58 0.00 -8.05
C ALA A 66 3.28 -1.04 -6.97
N VAL A 67 2.00 -1.29 -6.67
CA VAL A 67 1.56 -2.19 -5.59
C VAL A 67 1.62 -3.66 -6.00
N VAL A 68 1.24 -4.00 -7.24
CA VAL A 68 1.25 -5.37 -7.76
C VAL A 68 2.62 -6.08 -7.61
N PRO A 69 3.77 -5.50 -7.96
CA PRO A 69 5.05 -6.17 -7.80
C PRO A 69 5.40 -6.39 -6.32
N VAL A 70 5.07 -5.45 -5.44
CA VAL A 70 5.25 -5.60 -3.99
C VAL A 70 4.37 -6.73 -3.46
N MET A 71 3.10 -6.80 -3.89
CA MET A 71 2.19 -7.89 -3.53
C MET A 71 2.70 -9.25 -4.04
N ILE A 72 3.19 -9.33 -5.28
CA ILE A 72 3.78 -10.55 -5.84
C ILE A 72 5.02 -10.98 -5.04
N TYR A 73 5.90 -10.04 -4.69
CA TYR A 73 7.08 -10.33 -3.89
C TYR A 73 6.69 -10.84 -2.50
N GLN A 74 5.74 -10.17 -1.84
CA GLN A 74 5.21 -10.58 -0.54
C GLN A 74 4.61 -11.99 -0.60
N VAL A 75 3.73 -12.27 -1.58
CA VAL A 75 3.08 -13.58 -1.74
C VAL A 75 4.10 -14.67 -2.08
N ARG A 76 5.08 -14.40 -2.95
CA ARG A 76 6.14 -15.37 -3.26
C ARG A 76 7.06 -15.65 -2.08
N HIS A 77 7.41 -14.61 -1.31
CA HIS A 77 8.18 -14.75 -0.09
C HIS A 77 7.42 -15.61 0.93
N TYR A 78 6.12 -15.33 1.11
CA TYR A 78 5.22 -16.11 1.97
C TYR A 78 5.20 -17.59 1.56
N ARG A 79 5.08 -17.88 0.26
CA ARG A 79 5.05 -19.26 -0.26
C ARG A 79 6.40 -19.99 -0.15
N LYS A 80 7.52 -19.26 -0.23
CA LYS A 80 8.87 -19.83 0.00
C LYS A 80 9.08 -20.24 1.46
N THR A 81 8.56 -19.45 2.38
CA THR A 81 8.55 -19.76 3.82
C THR A 81 7.69 -20.99 4.13
N GLU A 82 6.68 -21.27 3.31
CA GLU A 82 5.86 -22.48 3.40
C GLU A 82 6.57 -23.72 2.82
N SER A 83 7.34 -23.57 1.73
CA SER A 83 8.12 -24.67 1.11
C SER A 83 9.44 -25.01 1.80
N ALA A 84 9.94 -24.14 2.70
CA ALA A 84 11.12 -24.41 3.52
C ALA A 84 10.78 -25.15 4.83
N ARG A 85 9.58 -25.73 4.91
CA ARG A 85 9.12 -26.58 6.02
C ARG A 85 9.38 -28.05 5.77
#